data_AF-A0A3P1BDQ5-F1
#
_entry.id   AF-A0A3P1BDQ5-F1
#
_cell.length_a   1.000
_cell.length_b   1.000
_cell.length_c   1.000
_cell.angle_alpha   90.00
_cell.angle_beta   90.00
_cell.angle_gamma   90.00
#
_symmetry.space_group_name_H-M   'P 1'
#
loop_
_entity.id
_entity.type
_entity.pdbx_description
1 polymer ?
#
loop_
_entity_poly.entity_id
_entity_poly.type
_entity_poly.pdbx_seq_one_letter_code
_entity_poly.pdbx_strand_id
1 'polypeptide(L)'
;MVVLALVFNGCNTTTTQSEGEKPVAAEAEKTASAEAKPEASATPAEPGIQFSEAAWKAQLDKAKAENKLVFLDAYTSWCGPCKMLQKNVFTQQAVGDFFNKEFINVKIDMEKGEGPELALQYPLEGYPTLLFIDGDGKVVKKVLGYQSPEQLLAIGKDVKGGTAL
;
A
#
# COMPACT_ATOMS: atom_id res chain seq x y z
N MET A 1 -5.79 13.87 -66.03
CA MET A 1 -5.70 12.71 -66.94
C MET A 1 -4.68 11.74 -66.37
N VAL A 2 -5.15 10.54 -65.99
CA VAL A 2 -4.51 9.19 -66.02
C VAL A 2 -3.04 9.11 -65.54
N VAL A 3 -2.60 8.26 -64.60
CA VAL A 3 -2.56 6.77 -64.56
C VAL A 3 -1.97 6.43 -63.15
N LEU A 4 -2.69 5.78 -62.22
CA LEU A 4 -2.68 4.33 -61.93
C LEU A 4 -1.28 3.68 -61.74
N ALA A 5 -0.89 3.38 -60.50
CA ALA A 5 -0.09 2.19 -60.19
C ALA A 5 -0.17 1.84 -58.70
N LEU A 6 -1.01 0.86 -58.41
CA LEU A 6 -1.03 0.05 -57.20
C LEU A 6 0.16 -0.91 -57.22
N VAL A 7 0.87 -1.07 -56.10
CA VAL A 7 1.57 -2.33 -55.80
C VAL A 7 1.34 -2.67 -54.32
N PHE A 8 0.54 -3.72 -54.12
CA PHE A 8 0.37 -4.50 -52.89
C PHE A 8 1.35 -5.69 -52.93
N ASN A 9 1.91 -6.07 -51.78
CA ASN A 9 2.37 -7.43 -51.38
C ASN A 9 3.07 -7.32 -50.02
N GLY A 10 2.89 -8.16 -49.00
CA GLY A 10 2.07 -9.34 -48.76
C GLY A 10 1.98 -9.51 -47.22
N CYS A 11 0.84 -9.89 -46.65
CA CYS A 11 0.35 -11.27 -46.48
C CYS A 11 1.31 -12.16 -45.65
N ASN A 12 0.99 -12.36 -44.37
CA ASN A 12 1.28 -13.62 -43.69
C ASN A 12 0.04 -14.03 -42.87
N THR A 13 -0.55 -15.15 -43.27
CA THR A 13 -1.68 -15.81 -42.61
C THR A 13 -1.18 -17.15 -42.09
N THR A 14 -1.44 -17.48 -40.82
CA THR A 14 -1.48 -18.88 -40.38
C THR A 14 -2.56 -19.04 -39.31
N THR A 15 -3.66 -19.61 -39.79
CA THR A 15 -4.44 -20.72 -39.21
C THR A 15 -5.16 -20.54 -37.88
N THR A 16 -6.48 -20.36 -38.04
CA THR A 16 -7.62 -20.72 -37.18
C THR A 16 -7.80 -22.22 -36.96
N GLN A 17 -8.36 -22.61 -35.80
CA GLN A 17 -9.42 -23.62 -35.55
C GLN A 17 -9.80 -23.48 -34.05
N SER A 18 -10.98 -22.95 -33.64
CA SER A 18 -12.35 -23.54 -33.55
C SER A 18 -12.37 -24.88 -32.80
N GLU A 19 -13.23 -25.22 -31.84
CA GLU A 19 -14.54 -24.74 -31.37
C GLU A 19 -14.85 -25.49 -30.04
N GLY A 20 -15.69 -24.93 -29.15
CA GLY A 20 -16.13 -25.65 -27.94
C GLY A 20 -16.98 -24.82 -26.96
N GLU A 21 -18.28 -24.73 -27.25
CA GLU A 21 -19.38 -24.12 -26.49
C GLU A 21 -19.70 -24.91 -25.19
N LYS A 22 -20.11 -24.33 -24.04
CA LYS A 22 -21.49 -23.93 -23.61
C LYS A 22 -21.52 -23.91 -22.03
N PRO A 23 -22.60 -23.53 -21.29
CA PRO A 23 -23.12 -22.20 -20.93
C PRO A 23 -23.29 -21.91 -19.39
N VAL A 24 -23.55 -20.62 -19.10
CA VAL A 24 -24.50 -19.94 -18.16
C VAL A 24 -25.02 -20.57 -16.84
N ALA A 25 -24.91 -19.78 -15.75
CA ALA A 25 -25.94 -19.40 -14.75
C ALA A 25 -25.29 -18.32 -13.84
N ALA A 26 -25.78 -17.06 -13.71
CA ALA A 26 -26.89 -16.57 -12.86
C ALA A 26 -26.70 -16.98 -11.37
N GLU A 27 -26.76 -16.15 -10.32
CA GLU A 27 -27.62 -15.01 -9.92
C GLU A 27 -26.82 -14.16 -8.87
N ALA A 28 -26.96 -12.82 -8.82
CA ALA A 28 -27.75 -12.03 -7.84
C ALA A 28 -27.58 -12.47 -6.36
N GLU A 29 -27.48 -11.63 -5.33
CA GLU A 29 -27.64 -10.20 -5.10
C GLU A 29 -27.18 -9.97 -3.63
N LYS A 30 -26.73 -8.75 -3.31
CA LYS A 30 -27.04 -8.03 -2.06
C LYS A 30 -26.70 -8.67 -0.71
N THR A 31 -25.83 -8.00 0.05
CA THR A 31 -26.24 -7.36 1.32
C THR A 31 -25.15 -6.46 1.88
N ALA A 32 -25.51 -5.19 2.02
CA ALA A 32 -24.90 -4.26 2.93
C ALA A 32 -25.43 -4.53 4.35
N SER A 33 -24.53 -4.44 5.33
CA SER A 33 -24.73 -4.07 6.75
C SER A 33 -23.33 -4.16 7.37
N ALA A 34 -22.57 -3.09 7.64
CA ALA A 34 -22.90 -1.93 8.46
C ALA A 34 -23.57 -2.32 9.78
N GLU A 35 -22.79 -2.86 10.71
CA GLU A 35 -23.04 -2.71 12.13
C GLU A 35 -21.72 -2.41 12.83
N ALA A 36 -21.52 -1.12 13.11
CA ALA A 36 -20.55 -0.67 14.10
C ALA A 36 -21.14 -0.90 15.49
N LYS A 37 -20.34 -1.44 16.42
CA LYS A 37 -20.28 -0.90 17.79
C LYS A 37 -19.06 -1.46 18.56
N PRO A 38 -18.72 -0.80 19.68
CA PRO A 38 -17.38 -0.32 20.02
C PRO A 38 -16.52 -1.47 20.59
N GLU A 39 -15.25 -1.29 20.89
CA GLU A 39 -14.82 -0.98 22.25
C GLU A 39 -13.29 -0.93 22.28
N ALA A 40 -12.75 0.08 22.95
CA ALA A 40 -11.38 0.06 23.41
C ALA A 40 -11.20 -1.13 24.36
N SER A 41 -10.46 -2.17 23.95
CA SER A 41 -9.92 -3.15 24.90
C SER A 41 -8.82 -3.96 24.24
N ALA A 42 -7.68 -4.03 24.92
CA ALA A 42 -6.48 -4.72 24.48
C ALA A 42 -6.71 -6.23 24.33
N THR A 43 -6.86 -6.69 23.09
CA THR A 43 -6.61 -8.08 22.68
C THR A 43 -5.11 -8.39 22.87
N PRO A 44 -4.69 -9.62 23.25
CA PRO A 44 -3.28 -9.99 23.23
C PRO A 44 -2.73 -9.66 21.85
N ALA A 45 -1.74 -8.77 21.79
CA ALA A 45 -1.27 -8.19 20.54
C ALA A 45 -0.85 -9.32 19.59
N GLU A 46 -1.58 -9.49 18.48
CA GLU A 46 -1.15 -10.37 17.41
C GLU A 46 0.28 -9.98 16.98
N PRO A 47 1.14 -10.97 16.68
CA PRO A 47 2.52 -10.68 16.33
C PRO A 47 2.57 -9.75 15.12
N GLY A 48 3.28 -8.64 15.26
CA GLY A 48 3.51 -7.69 14.18
C GLY A 48 2.95 -6.28 14.38
N ILE A 49 3.04 -5.49 13.31
CA ILE A 49 2.61 -4.10 13.24
C ILE A 49 1.09 -4.04 13.16
N GLN A 50 0.51 -3.24 14.06
CA GLN A 50 -0.91 -2.95 14.14
C GLN A 50 -1.20 -1.68 13.33
N PHE A 51 -1.73 -1.87 12.12
CA PHE A 51 -2.08 -0.76 11.22
C PHE A 51 -3.44 -0.18 11.56
N SER A 52 -3.53 1.15 11.64
CA SER A 52 -4.79 1.83 11.85
C SER A 52 -5.57 1.98 10.55
N GLU A 53 -6.89 1.83 10.64
CA GLU A 53 -7.83 2.01 9.52
C GLU A 53 -8.54 3.38 9.55
N ALA A 54 -8.20 4.27 10.49
CA ALA A 54 -8.82 5.60 10.53
C ALA A 54 -8.30 6.48 9.38
N ALA A 55 -9.12 7.45 8.98
CA ALA A 55 -8.82 8.37 7.88
C ALA A 55 -7.49 9.11 8.07
N TRP A 56 -6.81 9.43 6.96
CA TRP A 56 -5.48 10.02 6.97
C TRP A 56 -5.35 11.24 7.90
N LYS A 57 -6.33 12.14 7.85
CA LYS A 57 -6.36 13.35 8.70
C LYS A 57 -6.35 13.01 10.20
N ALA A 58 -7.07 11.97 10.61
CA ALA A 58 -7.13 11.54 12.00
C ALA A 58 -5.79 10.94 12.46
N GLN A 59 -5.05 10.29 11.55
CA GLN A 59 -3.70 9.79 11.84
C GLN A 59 -2.73 10.93 12.12
N LEU A 60 -2.77 11.99 11.30
CA LEU A 60 -1.95 13.19 11.51
C LEU A 60 -2.30 13.89 12.82
N ASP A 61 -3.59 14.03 13.13
CA ASP A 61 -4.04 14.65 14.39
C ASP A 61 -3.59 13.83 15.61
N LYS A 62 -3.68 12.50 15.52
CA LYS A 62 -3.16 11.58 16.55
C LYS A 62 -1.65 11.68 16.69
N ALA A 63 -0.91 11.75 15.58
CA ALA A 63 0.54 11.92 15.57
C ALA A 63 0.96 13.23 16.25
N LYS A 64 0.27 14.34 15.98
CA LYS A 64 0.49 15.62 16.70
C LYS A 64 0.20 15.48 18.20
N ALA A 65 -0.93 14.89 18.55
CA ALA A 65 -1.35 14.76 19.95
C ALA A 65 -0.41 13.88 20.78
N GLU A 66 0.09 12.79 20.19
CA GLU A 66 1.02 11.85 20.86
C GLU A 66 2.50 12.22 20.68
N ASN A 67 2.81 13.27 19.92
CA ASN A 67 4.16 13.65 19.52
C ASN A 67 4.96 12.47 18.92
N LYS A 68 4.30 11.74 18.01
CA LYS A 68 4.84 10.59 17.28
C LYS A 68 4.87 10.88 15.79
N LEU A 69 5.70 10.14 15.07
CA LEU A 69 5.65 10.13 13.61
C LEU A 69 4.63 9.09 13.12
N VAL A 70 4.07 9.34 11.95
CA VAL A 70 3.31 8.37 11.17
C VAL A 70 4.27 7.54 10.35
N PHE A 71 4.20 6.22 10.51
CA PHE A 71 4.82 5.26 9.60
C PHE A 71 3.79 4.83 8.57
N LEU A 72 3.98 5.23 7.31
CA LEU A 72 3.09 4.95 6.20
C LEU A 72 3.72 3.92 5.24
N ASP A 73 3.12 2.74 5.14
CA ASP A 73 3.34 1.80 4.05
C ASP A 73 2.51 2.23 2.83
N ALA A 74 3.16 2.88 1.87
CA ALA A 74 2.56 3.23 0.59
C ALA A 74 2.70 2.04 -0.37
N TYR A 75 1.58 1.35 -0.62
CA TYR A 75 1.55 0.13 -1.41
C TYR A 75 0.50 0.19 -2.53
N THR A 76 0.46 -0.86 -3.35
CA THR A 76 -0.66 -1.15 -4.26
C THR A 76 -1.06 -2.61 -4.16
N SER A 77 -2.34 -2.92 -4.40
CA SER A 77 -2.89 -4.29 -4.30
C SER A 77 -2.18 -5.33 -5.19
N TRP A 78 -1.60 -4.90 -6.31
CA TRP A 78 -0.93 -5.76 -7.29
C TRP A 78 0.59 -5.88 -7.07
N CYS A 79 1.17 -5.07 -6.18
CA CYS A 79 2.61 -5.05 -5.91
C CYS A 79 3.07 -6.33 -5.17
N GLY A 80 3.83 -7.18 -5.87
CA GLY A 80 4.42 -8.41 -5.32
C GLY A 80 5.35 -8.16 -4.11
N PRO A 81 6.36 -7.28 -4.23
CA PRO A 81 7.24 -6.94 -3.11
C PRO A 81 6.53 -6.41 -1.87
N CYS A 82 5.44 -5.65 -2.05
CA CYS A 82 4.61 -5.14 -0.95
C CYS A 82 3.98 -6.29 -0.16
N LYS A 83 3.45 -7.31 -0.85
CA LYS A 83 2.90 -8.51 -0.20
C LYS A 83 3.96 -9.29 0.56
N MET A 84 5.20 -9.35 0.04
CA MET A 84 6.31 -10.00 0.75
C MET A 84 6.68 -9.22 2.02
N LEU A 85 6.70 -7.89 1.97
CA LEU A 85 6.99 -7.03 3.11
C LEU A 85 5.94 -7.24 4.22
N GLN A 86 4.66 -7.21 3.86
CA GLN A 86 3.56 -7.43 4.81
C GLN A 86 3.61 -8.81 5.46
N LYS A 87 3.98 -9.86 4.71
CA LYS A 87 3.99 -11.24 5.22
C LYS A 87 5.24 -11.62 6.01
N ASN A 88 6.41 -11.11 5.62
CA ASN A 88 7.69 -11.59 6.16
C ASN A 88 8.31 -10.62 7.18
N VAL A 89 7.84 -9.37 7.19
CA VAL A 89 8.47 -8.30 7.97
C VAL A 89 7.48 -7.69 8.95
N PHE A 90 6.32 -7.26 8.48
CA PHE A 90 5.34 -6.60 9.36
C PHE A 90 4.66 -7.56 10.34
N THR A 91 4.71 -8.87 10.14
CA THR A 91 4.21 -9.90 11.06
C THR A 91 5.21 -10.28 12.15
N GLN A 92 6.45 -9.78 12.07
CA GLN A 92 7.49 -10.15 13.03
C GLN A 92 7.26 -9.45 14.36
N GLN A 93 7.24 -10.22 15.46
CA GLN A 93 6.99 -9.69 16.81
C GLN A 93 7.90 -8.51 17.15
N ALA A 94 9.21 -8.64 16.95
CA ALA A 94 10.17 -7.59 17.28
C ALA A 94 9.94 -6.30 16.49
N VAL A 95 9.46 -6.41 15.25
CA VAL A 95 9.09 -5.25 14.42
C VAL A 95 7.83 -4.62 14.98
N GLY A 96 6.80 -5.43 15.25
CA GLY A 96 5.55 -5.00 15.88
C GLY A 96 5.77 -4.26 17.20
N ASP A 97 6.51 -4.86 18.12
CA ASP A 97 6.77 -4.31 19.46
C ASP A 97 7.36 -2.90 19.39
N PHE A 98 8.31 -2.69 18.47
CA PHE A 98 8.94 -1.39 18.28
C PHE A 98 8.00 -0.41 17.56
N PHE A 99 7.44 -0.80 16.43
CA PHE A 99 6.65 0.12 15.59
C PHE A 99 5.33 0.52 16.25
N ASN A 100 4.65 -0.39 16.95
CA ASN A 100 3.40 -0.10 17.65
C ASN A 100 3.60 0.87 18.82
N LYS A 101 4.80 0.84 19.42
CA LYS A 101 5.14 1.73 20.53
C LYS A 101 5.53 3.12 20.04
N GLU A 102 6.38 3.19 19.02
CA GLU A 102 7.07 4.42 18.64
C GLU A 102 6.35 5.22 17.53
N PHE A 103 5.47 4.58 16.74
CA PHE A 103 4.84 5.20 15.57
C PHE A 103 3.33 5.03 15.53
N ILE A 104 2.68 5.91 14.76
CA ILE A 104 1.32 5.70 14.28
C ILE A 104 1.42 4.94 12.96
N ASN A 105 1.08 3.65 12.96
CA ASN A 105 1.26 2.79 11.80
C ASN A 105 0.05 2.84 10.87
N VAL A 106 0.28 3.13 9.61
CA VAL A 106 -0.74 3.29 8.57
C VAL A 106 -0.28 2.58 7.31
N LYS A 107 -1.19 1.92 6.61
CA LYS A 107 -0.94 1.39 5.26
C LYS A 107 -2.02 1.90 4.34
N ILE A 108 -1.65 2.38 3.16
CA ILE A 108 -2.60 2.92 2.19
C ILE A 108 -2.27 2.36 0.81
N ASP A 109 -3.30 1.83 0.17
CA ASP A 109 -3.25 1.50 -1.26
C ASP A 109 -3.36 2.82 -2.04
N MET A 110 -2.28 3.21 -2.70
CA MET A 110 -2.15 4.51 -3.37
C MET A 110 -3.04 4.67 -4.60
N GLU A 111 -3.73 3.61 -5.03
CA GLU A 111 -4.67 3.64 -6.15
C GLU A 111 -6.15 3.57 -5.71
N LYS A 112 -6.42 3.50 -4.39
CA LYS A 112 -7.77 3.31 -3.86
C LYS A 112 -8.05 4.23 -2.67
N GLY A 113 -9.33 4.51 -2.42
CA GLY A 113 -9.75 5.30 -1.25
C GLY A 113 -9.10 6.69 -1.25
N GLU A 114 -8.47 7.06 -0.13
CA GLU A 114 -7.70 8.31 0.00
C GLU A 114 -6.35 8.28 -0.74
N GLY A 115 -5.91 7.10 -1.21
CA GLY A 115 -4.61 6.87 -1.83
C GLY A 115 -4.28 7.78 -3.02
N PRO A 116 -5.17 7.96 -4.02
CA PRO A 116 -4.87 8.78 -5.19
C PRO A 116 -4.56 10.24 -4.84
N GLU A 117 -5.27 10.83 -3.87
CA GLU A 117 -4.99 12.19 -3.39
C GLU A 117 -3.64 12.23 -2.65
N LEU A 118 -3.36 11.21 -1.83
CA LEU A 118 -2.08 11.11 -1.13
C LEU A 118 -0.90 10.86 -2.07
N ALA A 119 -1.10 10.19 -3.20
CA ALA A 119 -0.08 10.01 -4.23
C ALA A 119 0.28 11.32 -4.93
N LEU A 120 -0.67 12.27 -5.02
CA LEU A 120 -0.40 13.63 -5.49
C LEU A 120 0.38 14.43 -4.43
N GLN A 121 0.02 14.27 -3.16
CA GLN A 121 0.68 14.96 -2.04
C GLN A 121 2.10 14.43 -1.78
N TYR A 122 2.29 13.12 -1.87
CA TYR A 122 3.55 12.41 -1.61
C TYR A 122 3.97 11.65 -2.86
N PRO A 123 4.60 12.30 -3.85
CA PRO A 123 5.01 11.64 -5.08
C PRO A 123 5.98 10.50 -4.79
N LEU A 124 5.62 9.31 -5.27
CA LEU A 124 6.36 8.06 -5.07
C LEU A 124 7.13 7.69 -6.33
N GLU A 125 8.34 7.16 -6.16
CA GLU A 125 9.22 6.72 -7.24
C GLU A 125 9.00 5.23 -7.60
N GLY A 126 8.35 4.49 -6.69
CA GLY A 126 8.05 3.08 -6.87
C GLY A 126 7.38 2.47 -5.64
N TYR A 127 7.07 1.18 -5.73
CA TYR A 127 6.39 0.44 -4.67
C TYR A 127 7.20 -0.78 -4.19
N PRO A 128 7.19 -1.09 -2.89
CA PRO A 128 6.64 -0.26 -1.80
C PRO A 128 7.48 1.00 -1.58
N THR A 129 6.87 2.06 -1.07
CA THR A 129 7.59 3.18 -0.46
C THR A 129 7.17 3.31 0.99
N LEU A 130 8.15 3.35 1.90
CA LEU A 130 7.91 3.55 3.32
C LEU A 130 8.20 5.00 3.67
N LEU A 131 7.21 5.68 4.23
CA LEU A 131 7.30 7.09 4.60
C LEU A 131 7.22 7.24 6.11
N PHE A 132 8.09 8.10 6.65
CA PHE A 132 8.00 8.59 8.01
C PHE A 132 7.60 10.06 7.95
N ILE A 133 6.43 10.38 8.51
CA ILE A 133 5.78 11.67 8.33
C ILE A 133 5.50 12.27 9.72
N ASP A 134 5.79 13.55 9.92
CA ASP A 134 5.44 14.23 11.17
C ASP A 134 3.94 14.53 11.26
N GLY A 135 3.49 14.98 12.43
CA GLY A 135 2.08 15.31 12.62
C GLY A 135 1.58 16.41 11.67
N ASP A 136 2.45 17.28 11.17
CA ASP A 136 2.11 18.34 10.21
C ASP A 136 2.02 17.86 8.75
N GLY A 137 2.27 16.57 8.50
CA GLY A 137 2.25 15.99 7.16
C GLY A 137 3.55 16.19 6.39
N LYS A 138 4.66 16.55 7.05
CA LYS A 138 5.96 16.65 6.38
C LYS A 138 6.70 15.33 6.41
N VAL A 139 7.28 14.96 5.27
CA VAL A 139 8.10 13.76 5.17
C VAL A 139 9.44 13.99 5.87
N VAL A 140 9.68 13.22 6.93
CA VAL A 140 10.96 13.16 7.66
C VAL A 140 11.93 12.21 6.96
N LYS A 141 11.43 11.07 6.48
CA LYS A 141 12.24 10.07 5.77
C LYS A 141 11.40 9.35 4.72
N LYS A 142 12.01 9.10 3.56
CA LYS A 142 11.49 8.24 2.50
C LYS A 142 12.44 7.07 2.30
N VAL A 143 11.89 5.86 2.26
CA VAL A 143 12.65 4.63 1.99
C VAL A 143 11.97 3.88 0.86
N LEU A 144 12.70 3.66 -0.22
CA LEU A 144 12.19 2.97 -1.40
C LEU A 144 12.47 1.47 -1.33
N GLY A 145 11.46 0.66 -1.65
CA GLY A 145 11.58 -0.77 -1.82
C GLY A 145 11.52 -1.59 -0.54
N TYR A 146 11.72 -2.89 -0.70
CA TYR A 146 11.65 -3.87 0.39
C TYR A 146 12.78 -3.68 1.41
N GLN A 147 12.46 -3.81 2.69
CA GLN A 147 13.42 -3.79 3.80
C GLN A 147 13.32 -5.09 4.59
N SER A 148 14.44 -5.70 4.97
CA SER A 148 14.44 -6.80 5.93
C SER A 148 13.96 -6.32 7.32
N PRO A 149 13.58 -7.23 8.24
CA PRO A 149 13.22 -6.86 9.61
C PRO A 149 14.30 -6.04 10.32
N GLU A 150 15.57 -6.41 10.14
CA GLU A 150 16.71 -5.74 10.76
C GLU A 150 16.90 -4.33 10.19
N GLN A 151 16.78 -4.19 8.85
CA GLN A 151 16.89 -2.90 8.17
C GLN A 151 15.75 -1.96 8.61
N LEU A 152 14.52 -2.46 8.63
CA LEU A 152 13.35 -1.67 9.02
C LEU A 152 13.46 -1.18 10.47
N LEU A 153 13.92 -2.04 11.39
CA LEU A 153 14.18 -1.66 12.78
C LEU A 153 15.31 -0.63 12.89
N ALA A 154 16.40 -0.80 12.13
CA ALA A 154 17.50 0.16 12.13
C ALA A 154 17.04 1.55 11.64
N ILE A 155 16.28 1.59 10.55
CA ILE A 155 15.69 2.83 10.01
C ILE A 155 14.74 3.47 11.03
N GLY A 156 13.85 2.70 11.63
CA GLY A 156 12.92 3.23 12.62
C GLY A 156 13.63 3.81 13.85
N LYS A 157 14.71 3.18 14.31
CA LYS A 157 15.55 3.70 15.40
C LYS A 157 16.28 4.99 15.01
N ASP A 158 16.81 5.04 13.81
CA ASP A 158 17.50 6.23 13.26
C ASP A 158 16.57 7.44 13.20
N VAL A 159 15.39 7.26 12.60
CA VAL A 159 14.37 8.31 12.47
C VAL A 159 13.86 8.76 13.84
N LYS A 160 13.61 7.82 14.78
CA LYS A 160 13.16 8.15 16.13
C LYS A 160 14.23 8.84 16.97
N GLY A 161 15.51 8.53 16.71
CA GLY A 161 16.68 9.08 17.39
C GLY A 161 17.06 10.49 16.93
N GLY A 162 16.46 11.00 15.85
CA GLY A 162 16.69 12.36 15.37
C GLY A 162 18.00 12.55 14.59
N THR A 163 18.65 11.46 14.16
CA THR A 163 19.80 11.55 13.25
C THR A 163 19.29 11.72 11.83
N ALA A 164 18.67 12.87 11.55
CA ALA A 164 18.43 13.28 10.18
C ALA A 164 19.81 13.52 9.51
N LEU A 165 20.21 12.60 8.63
CA LEU A 165 21.33 12.79 7.70
C LEU A 165 21.00 13.87 6.67
#